data_AF-A0A413CTK3-F1
#
_entry.id   AF-A0A413CTK3-F1
#
_cell.length_a   1.000
_cell.length_b   1.000
_cell.length_c   1.000
_cell.angle_alpha   90.00
_cell.angle_beta   90.00
_cell.angle_gamma   90.00
#
_symmetry.space_group_name_H-M   'P 1'
#
loop_
_entity.id
_entity.type
_entity.pdbx_description
1 polymer ?
#
loop_
_entity_poly.entity_id
_entity_poly.type
_entity_poly.pdbx_seq_one_letter_code
_entity_poly.pdbx_strand_id
1 'polypeptide(L)'
;MTMNKYLNYWGLIFTIVILIPNIVFAITCKDGFENRYKNKLVGFLEQIARFGCFVNMFLIIPFMSKGYWFKQGETIYLVLGVILVILYCLGWIIFWKEDSIRKSLYLSIIPTLLFIESGITSGNILLLIFAVIFAPCHILISYMNAILI
;
A
#
# COMPACT_ATOMS: atom_id res chain seq x y z
N MET A 1 3.88 -6.18 22.30
CA MET A 1 3.91 -4.78 22.77
C MET A 1 2.52 -4.23 22.49
N THR A 2 1.72 -3.87 23.50
CA THR A 2 0.31 -3.51 23.28
C THR A 2 0.19 -2.31 22.32
N MET A 3 -0.62 -2.47 21.27
CA MET A 3 -0.87 -1.43 20.28
C MET A 3 -1.43 -0.18 20.99
N ASN A 4 -0.82 0.98 20.77
CA ASN A 4 -1.32 2.22 21.39
C ASN A 4 -2.72 2.50 20.82
N LYS A 5 -3.64 2.96 21.67
CA LYS A 5 -5.06 3.13 21.33
C LYS A 5 -5.29 4.02 20.11
N TYR A 6 -4.35 4.91 19.81
CA TYR A 6 -4.43 5.88 18.71
C TYR A 6 -3.34 5.72 17.65
N LEU A 7 -2.26 4.98 17.93
CA LEU A 7 -1.09 4.97 17.07
C LEU A 7 -0.48 3.57 16.90
N ASN A 8 -0.29 3.17 15.64
CA ASN A 8 0.41 1.96 15.27
C ASN A 8 1.82 2.32 14.74
N TYR A 9 2.82 2.21 15.62
CA TYR A 9 4.22 2.50 15.29
C TYR A 9 4.77 1.59 14.18
N TRP A 10 4.39 0.32 14.18
CA TRP A 10 4.83 -0.62 13.15
C TRP A 10 4.26 -0.28 11.78
N GLY A 11 2.97 0.08 11.74
CA GLY A 11 2.33 0.55 10.51
C GLY A 11 2.93 1.86 10.00
N LEU A 12 3.38 2.74 10.90
CA LEU A 12 4.13 3.95 10.52
C LEU A 12 5.46 3.58 9.86
N ILE A 13 6.23 2.65 10.45
CA ILE A 13 7.50 2.18 9.89
C ILE A 13 7.28 1.59 8.50
N PHE A 14 6.31 0.68 8.35
CA PHE A 14 6.00 0.08 7.04
C PHE A 14 5.63 1.13 6.00
N THR A 15 4.82 2.12 6.39
CA THR A 15 4.40 3.21 5.49
C THR A 15 5.58 4.07 5.04
N ILE A 16 6.49 4.43 5.96
CA ILE A 16 7.70 5.19 5.62
C ILE A 16 8.56 4.42 4.63
N VAL A 17 8.77 3.12 4.87
CA VAL A 17 9.64 2.29 4.02
C VAL A 17 9.08 2.17 2.60
N ILE A 18 7.77 1.94 2.43
CA ILE A 18 7.17 1.83 1.09
C ILE A 18 7.08 3.19 0.37
N LEU A 19 7.05 4.31 1.10
CA LEU A 19 7.02 5.65 0.52
C LEU A 19 8.37 6.07 -0.08
N ILE A 20 9.50 5.59 0.46
CA ILE A 20 10.83 5.93 -0.05
C ILE A 20 10.94 5.60 -1.56
N PRO A 21 10.69 4.35 -2.01
CA PRO A 21 10.68 4.02 -3.43
C PRO A 21 9.74 4.88 -4.28
N ASN A 22 8.55 5.18 -3.75
CA ASN A 22 7.54 5.98 -4.45
C ASN A 22 8.01 7.42 -4.67
N ILE A 23 8.60 8.04 -3.65
CA ILE A 23 9.13 9.41 -3.73
C ILE A 23 10.34 9.46 -4.66
N VAL A 24 11.26 8.49 -4.54
CA VAL A 24 12.44 8.41 -5.40
C VAL A 24 12.00 8.29 -6.86
N PHE A 25 11.05 7.39 -7.17
CA PHE A 25 10.52 7.23 -8.53
C PHE A 25 9.89 8.52 -9.08
N ALA A 26 9.15 9.26 -8.24
CA ALA A 26 8.55 10.55 -8.62
C ALA A 26 9.60 11.63 -8.94
N ILE A 27 10.77 11.59 -8.29
CA ILE A 27 11.85 12.55 -8.55
C ILE A 27 12.67 12.14 -9.78
N THR A 28 12.97 10.85 -9.94
CA THR A 28 13.85 10.35 -11.01
C THR A 28 13.15 10.19 -12.35
N CYS A 29 11.85 9.90 -12.36
CA CYS A 29 11.07 9.64 -13.58
C CYS A 29 10.00 10.72 -13.75
N LYS A 30 10.40 11.92 -14.22
CA LYS A 30 9.48 13.06 -14.45
C LYS A 30 8.34 12.72 -15.43
N ASP A 31 8.60 11.85 -16.42
CA ASP A 31 7.61 11.42 -17.42
C ASP A 31 6.87 10.12 -17.02
N GLY A 32 7.31 9.44 -15.94
CA GLY A 32 6.73 8.16 -15.51
C GLY A 32 5.36 8.27 -14.84
N PHE A 33 4.93 9.50 -14.53
CA PHE A 33 3.64 9.81 -13.90
C PHE A 33 2.61 10.42 -14.85
N GLU A 34 2.89 10.51 -16.16
CA GLU A 34 1.81 10.78 -17.10
C GLU A 34 0.79 9.64 -17.01
N ASN A 35 -0.32 9.89 -16.31
CA ASN A 35 -1.46 9.01 -16.30
C ASN A 35 -2.06 9.01 -17.71
N ARG A 36 -1.55 8.11 -18.56
CA ARG A 36 -2.07 7.87 -19.90
C ARG A 36 -3.50 7.34 -19.84
N TYR A 37 -3.84 6.67 -18.73
CA TYR A 37 -5.21 6.32 -18.40
C TYR A 37 -6.00 7.54 -17.88
N LYS A 38 -6.78 8.18 -18.77
CA LYS A 38 -7.52 9.44 -18.52
C LYS A 38 -8.84 9.29 -17.75
N ASN A 39 -9.05 8.21 -16.99
CA ASN A 39 -10.27 8.06 -16.20
C ASN A 39 -10.17 8.82 -14.88
N LYS A 40 -10.75 10.03 -14.85
CA LYS A 40 -10.70 10.93 -13.69
C LYS A 40 -11.32 10.31 -12.43
N LEU A 41 -12.39 9.52 -12.57
CA LEU A 41 -13.07 8.91 -11.42
C LEU A 41 -12.19 7.85 -10.77
N VAL A 42 -11.59 6.95 -11.57
CA VAL A 42 -10.71 5.89 -11.05
C VAL A 42 -9.45 6.49 -10.44
N GLY A 43 -8.84 7.50 -11.08
CA GLY A 43 -7.69 8.22 -10.52
C GLY A 43 -8.02 8.91 -9.19
N PHE A 44 -9.18 9.53 -9.07
CA PHE A 44 -9.62 10.19 -7.85
C PHE A 44 -9.88 9.19 -6.71
N LEU A 45 -10.59 8.09 -6.99
CA LEU A 45 -10.82 7.02 -6.02
C LEU A 45 -9.51 6.39 -5.56
N GLU A 46 -8.57 6.18 -6.49
CA GLU A 46 -7.26 5.63 -6.19
C GLU A 46 -6.48 6.54 -5.23
N GLN A 47 -6.43 7.85 -5.48
CA GLN A 47 -5.71 8.78 -4.62
C GLN A 47 -6.32 8.86 -3.22
N ILE A 48 -7.64 9.00 -3.12
CA ILE A 48 -8.34 9.00 -1.82
C ILE A 48 -8.07 7.71 -1.07
N ALA A 49 -8.18 6.57 -1.74
CA ALA A 49 -7.97 5.27 -1.12
C ALA A 49 -6.50 5.05 -0.73
N ARG A 50 -5.54 5.51 -1.54
CA ARG A 50 -4.10 5.44 -1.25
C ARG A 50 -3.74 6.23 0.01
N PHE A 51 -4.15 7.49 0.08
CA PHE A 51 -3.92 8.32 1.28
C PHE A 51 -4.70 7.78 2.48
N GLY A 52 -5.91 7.30 2.26
CA GLY A 52 -6.70 6.60 3.27
C GLY A 52 -5.94 5.40 3.86
N CYS A 53 -5.33 4.56 3.03
CA CYS A 53 -4.52 3.43 3.46
C CYS A 53 -3.28 3.88 4.24
N PHE A 54 -2.52 4.85 3.72
CA PHE A 54 -1.31 5.36 4.40
C PHE A 54 -1.62 5.93 5.78
N VAL A 55 -2.66 6.76 5.90
CA VAL A 55 -3.03 7.36 7.19
C VAL A 55 -3.52 6.28 8.16
N ASN A 56 -4.39 5.37 7.72
CA ASN A 56 -4.95 4.33 8.59
C ASN A 56 -3.95 3.22 8.95
N MET A 57 -2.78 3.16 8.32
CA MET A 57 -1.71 2.25 8.75
C MET A 57 -1.14 2.63 10.11
N PHE A 58 -1.01 3.92 10.40
CA PHE A 58 -0.43 4.39 11.67
C PHE A 58 -1.43 5.10 12.58
N LEU A 59 -2.48 5.72 12.03
CA LEU A 59 -3.51 6.39 12.82
C LEU A 59 -4.69 5.45 13.04
N ILE A 60 -4.97 5.14 14.30
CA ILE A 60 -6.05 4.23 14.68
C ILE A 60 -7.22 5.04 15.21
N ILE A 61 -8.40 4.82 14.63
CA ILE A 61 -9.67 5.31 15.19
C ILE A 61 -10.20 4.20 16.12
N PRO A 62 -10.26 4.41 17.45
CA PRO A 62 -10.57 3.34 18.40
C PRO A 62 -11.93 2.67 18.18
N PHE A 63 -12.92 3.39 17.63
CA PHE A 63 -14.24 2.83 17.33
C PHE A 63 -14.25 1.94 16.08
N MET A 64 -13.29 2.13 15.16
CA MET A 64 -13.19 1.41 13.89
C MET A 64 -12.08 0.35 13.88
N SER A 65 -11.36 0.18 14.99
CA SER A 65 -10.33 -0.84 15.14
C SER A 65 -10.57 -1.68 16.39
N LYS A 66 -10.61 -2.99 16.22
CA LYS A 66 -10.67 -3.96 17.33
C LYS A 66 -9.28 -4.23 17.93
N GLY A 67 -8.22 -3.69 17.35
CA GLY A 67 -6.86 -4.13 17.57
C GLY A 67 -6.62 -5.57 17.13
N TYR A 68 -5.51 -6.15 17.58
CA TYR A 68 -5.21 -7.56 17.35
C TYR A 68 -6.26 -8.45 18.01
N TRP A 69 -7.19 -8.97 17.22
CA TRP A 69 -8.38 -9.67 17.69
C TRP A 69 -8.16 -11.17 17.96
N PHE A 70 -6.95 -11.69 17.69
CA PHE A 70 -6.55 -13.06 17.97
C PHE A 70 -5.16 -13.15 18.61
N LYS A 71 -4.86 -14.25 19.31
CA LYS A 71 -3.65 -14.41 20.14
C LYS A 71 -2.33 -14.13 19.41
N GLN A 72 -2.24 -14.53 18.15
CA GLN A 72 -1.04 -14.37 17.31
C GLN A 72 -1.10 -13.14 16.39
N GLY A 73 -2.05 -12.21 16.60
CA GLY A 73 -2.30 -11.09 15.69
C GLY A 73 -1.11 -10.20 15.44
N GLU A 74 -0.43 -9.78 16.52
CA GLU A 74 0.78 -8.96 16.43
C GLU A 74 1.91 -9.69 15.70
N THR A 75 2.09 -10.98 15.95
CA THR A 75 3.14 -11.78 15.30
C THR A 75 2.88 -11.95 13.81
N ILE A 76 1.65 -12.28 13.41
CA ILE A 76 1.29 -12.42 11.98
C ILE A 76 1.44 -11.07 11.28
N TYR A 77 0.95 -10.00 11.89
CA TYR A 77 1.08 -8.63 11.38
C TYR A 77 2.54 -8.26 11.06
N LEU A 78 3.45 -8.55 12.00
CA LEU A 78 4.86 -8.22 11.83
C LEU A 78 5.54 -9.13 10.81
N VAL A 79 5.32 -10.45 10.87
CA VAL A 79 5.99 -11.40 9.98
C VAL A 79 5.55 -11.18 8.53
N LEU A 80 4.24 -11.13 8.28
CA LEU A 80 3.73 -10.90 6.93
C LEU A 80 4.05 -9.49 6.45
N GLY A 81 3.89 -8.47 7.30
CA GLY A 81 4.22 -7.09 6.97
C GLY A 81 5.69 -6.92 6.57
N VAL A 82 6.63 -7.48 7.35
CA VAL A 82 8.07 -7.44 7.02
C VAL A 82 8.36 -8.17 5.71
N ILE A 83 7.80 -9.36 5.50
CA ILE A 83 7.99 -10.12 4.25
C ILE A 83 7.51 -9.29 3.05
N LEU A 84 6.32 -8.70 3.12
CA LEU A 84 5.75 -7.90 2.03
C LEU A 84 6.56 -6.63 1.77
N VAL A 85 7.01 -5.94 2.81
CA VAL A 85 7.86 -4.75 2.67
C VAL A 85 9.20 -5.11 2.02
N ILE A 86 9.85 -6.20 2.44
CA ILE A 86 11.09 -6.67 1.83
C ILE A 86 10.85 -7.02 0.35
N LEU A 87 9.78 -7.76 0.03
CA LEU A 87 9.42 -8.10 -1.34
C LEU A 87 9.19 -6.86 -2.20
N TYR A 88 8.53 -5.83 -1.65
CA TYR A 88 8.33 -4.57 -2.34
C TYR A 88 9.67 -3.88 -2.65
N CYS A 89 10.53 -3.71 -1.65
CA CYS A 89 11.85 -3.09 -1.82
C CYS A 89 12.74 -3.87 -2.80
N LEU A 90 12.74 -5.20 -2.72
CA LEU A 90 13.48 -6.05 -3.65
C LEU A 90 12.96 -5.89 -5.08
N GLY A 91 11.65 -5.95 -5.29
CA GLY A 91 11.08 -5.75 -6.62
C GLY A 91 11.39 -4.37 -7.18
N TRP A 92 11.38 -3.34 -6.34
CA TRP A 92 11.77 -1.99 -6.74
C TRP A 92 13.23 -1.91 -7.22
N ILE A 93 14.16 -2.54 -6.50
CA ILE A 93 15.59 -2.56 -6.85
C ILE A 93 15.83 -3.41 -8.11
N ILE A 94 15.26 -4.62 -8.17
CA ILE A 94 15.46 -5.57 -9.26
C ILE A 94 14.88 -5.02 -10.57
N PHE A 95 13.66 -4.48 -10.52
CA PHE A 95 12.98 -3.96 -11.69
C PHE A 95 13.29 -2.48 -11.97
N TRP A 96 14.30 -1.89 -11.32
CA TRP A 96 14.60 -0.46 -11.39
C TRP A 96 14.64 0.08 -12.83
N LYS A 97 15.34 -0.61 -13.74
CA LYS A 97 15.50 -0.23 -15.16
C LYS A 97 14.46 -0.84 -16.12
N GLU A 98 13.58 -1.70 -15.62
CA GLU A 98 12.59 -2.37 -16.47
C GLU A 98 11.38 -1.47 -16.64
N ASP A 99 10.81 -1.37 -17.85
CA ASP A 99 9.52 -0.71 -18.08
C ASP A 99 8.56 -1.74 -18.68
N SER A 100 8.02 -2.59 -17.81
CA SER A 100 7.16 -3.70 -18.19
C SER A 100 5.88 -3.75 -17.36
N ILE A 101 4.85 -4.37 -17.94
CA ILE A 101 3.59 -4.68 -17.24
C ILE A 101 3.87 -5.47 -15.96
N ARG A 102 4.85 -6.39 -15.99
CA ARG A 102 5.23 -7.20 -14.82
C ARG A 102 5.70 -6.33 -13.66
N LYS A 103 6.62 -5.38 -13.91
CA LYS A 103 7.10 -4.44 -12.88
C LYS A 103 5.94 -3.63 -12.32
N SER A 104 5.13 -3.05 -13.20
CA SER A 104 4.02 -2.18 -12.82
C SER A 104 3.01 -2.91 -11.92
N LEU A 105 2.61 -4.12 -12.34
CA LEU A 105 1.71 -4.96 -11.55
C LEU A 105 2.34 -5.39 -10.23
N TYR A 106 3.60 -5.85 -10.23
CA TYR A 106 4.28 -6.26 -9.00
C TYR A 106 4.33 -5.14 -7.97
N LEU A 107 4.76 -3.93 -8.39
CA LEU A 107 4.87 -2.78 -7.50
C LEU A 107 3.51 -2.24 -7.03
N SER A 108 2.42 -2.54 -7.74
CA SER A 108 1.05 -2.22 -7.29
C SER A 108 0.44 -3.28 -6.36
N ILE A 109 0.66 -4.57 -6.62
CA ILE A 109 0.01 -5.67 -5.90
C ILE A 109 0.59 -5.81 -4.49
N ILE A 110 1.91 -5.70 -4.33
CA ILE A 110 2.55 -5.93 -3.03
C ILE A 110 2.09 -4.90 -1.97
N PRO A 111 2.06 -3.58 -2.24
CA PRO A 111 1.50 -2.61 -1.29
C PRO A 111 0.02 -2.85 -0.98
N THR A 112 -0.77 -3.27 -1.98
CA THR A 112 -2.18 -3.64 -1.75
C THR A 112 -2.31 -4.82 -0.78
N LEU A 113 -1.52 -5.88 -0.96
CA LEU A 113 -1.51 -7.02 -0.04
C LEU A 113 -1.12 -6.60 1.37
N LEU A 114 -0.13 -5.71 1.50
CA LEU A 114 0.30 -5.16 2.78
C LEU A 114 -0.87 -4.45 3.49
N PHE A 115 -1.61 -3.58 2.80
CA PHE A 115 -2.74 -2.87 3.43
C PHE A 115 -3.88 -3.80 3.83
N ILE A 116 -4.21 -4.78 2.99
CA ILE A 116 -5.28 -5.74 3.29
C ILE A 116 -4.90 -6.60 4.51
N GLU A 117 -3.70 -7.19 4.48
CA GLU A 117 -3.17 -8.01 5.57
C GLU A 117 -3.15 -7.21 6.88
N SER A 118 -2.61 -6.00 6.83
CA SER A 118 -2.54 -5.09 7.97
C SER A 118 -3.92 -4.71 8.50
N GLY A 119 -4.90 -4.49 7.64
CA GLY A 119 -6.29 -4.22 8.04
C GLY A 119 -6.96 -5.42 8.70
N ILE A 120 -6.75 -6.63 8.17
CA ILE A 120 -7.31 -7.87 8.72
C ILE A 120 -6.73 -8.15 10.10
N THR A 121 -5.41 -8.12 10.24
CA THR A 121 -4.72 -8.53 11.48
C THR A 121 -4.88 -7.50 12.60
N SER A 122 -4.83 -6.20 12.29
CA SER A 122 -5.10 -5.10 13.24
C SER A 122 -6.59 -4.85 13.51
N GLY A 123 -7.48 -5.56 12.81
CA GLY A 123 -8.93 -5.37 12.91
C GLY A 123 -9.38 -3.95 12.56
N ASN A 124 -8.62 -3.23 11.73
CA ASN A 124 -8.91 -1.85 11.30
C ASN A 124 -9.85 -1.88 10.09
N ILE A 125 -11.13 -1.66 10.34
CA ILE A 125 -12.19 -1.71 9.32
C ILE A 125 -12.01 -0.59 8.30
N LEU A 126 -11.59 0.60 8.75
CA LEU A 126 -11.41 1.75 7.86
C LEU A 126 -10.25 1.53 6.89
N LEU A 127 -9.14 0.94 7.36
CA LEU A 127 -8.03 0.51 6.50
C LEU A 127 -8.51 -0.51 5.46
N LEU A 128 -9.36 -1.46 5.84
CA LEU A 128 -9.89 -2.45 4.89
C LEU A 128 -10.80 -1.83 3.83
N ILE A 129 -11.67 -0.89 4.21
CA ILE A 129 -12.53 -0.19 3.25
C ILE A 129 -11.67 0.53 2.20
N PHE A 130 -10.65 1.28 2.64
CA PHE A 130 -9.75 1.94 1.71
C PHE A 130 -8.93 0.94 0.89
N ALA A 131 -8.45 -0.16 1.47
CA ALA A 131 -7.67 -1.17 0.77
C ALA A 131 -8.47 -1.85 -0.34
N VAL A 132 -9.77 -2.14 -0.12
CA VAL A 132 -10.67 -2.76 -1.10
C VAL A 132 -10.98 -1.81 -2.27
N ILE A 133 -11.01 -0.50 -2.04
CA ILE A 133 -11.15 0.50 -3.12
C ILE A 133 -9.81 0.71 -3.83
N PHE A 134 -8.72 0.77 -3.06
CA PHE A 134 -7.37 0.99 -3.55
C PHE A 134 -6.93 -0.14 -4.48
N ALA A 135 -7.13 -1.41 -4.09
CA ALA A 135 -6.71 -2.59 -4.84
C ALA A 135 -7.10 -2.55 -6.34
N PRO A 136 -8.39 -2.54 -6.72
CA PRO A 136 -8.79 -2.54 -8.12
C PRO A 136 -8.38 -1.26 -8.84
N CYS A 137 -8.49 -0.09 -8.20
CA CYS A 137 -8.16 1.18 -8.86
C CYS A 137 -6.66 1.30 -9.13
N HIS A 138 -5.82 0.98 -8.14
CA HIS A 138 -4.37 1.05 -8.23
C HIS A 138 -3.81 0.06 -9.25
N ILE A 139 -4.27 -1.20 -9.21
CA ILE A 139 -3.84 -2.23 -10.16
C ILE A 139 -4.30 -1.88 -11.58
N LEU A 140 -5.53 -1.39 -11.75
CA LEU A 140 -6.04 -0.98 -13.07
C LEU A 140 -5.23 0.16 -13.67
N ILE A 141 -4.95 1.21 -12.89
CA ILE A 141 -4.13 2.34 -13.36
C ILE A 141 -2.72 1.85 -13.75
N SER A 142 -2.09 1.04 -12.90
CA SER A 142 -0.77 0.47 -13.14
C SER A 142 -0.72 -0.37 -14.41
N TYR A 143 -1.73 -1.20 -14.64
CA TYR A 143 -1.86 -2.02 -15.85
C TYR A 143 -2.06 -1.17 -17.10
N MET A 144 -3.02 -0.24 -17.07
CA MET A 144 -3.35 0.59 -18.22
C MET A 144 -2.19 1.50 -18.62
N ASN A 145 -1.50 2.11 -17.65
CA ASN A 145 -0.32 2.92 -17.93
C ASN A 145 0.82 2.09 -18.53
N ALA A 146 0.97 0.82 -18.14
CA ALA A 146 1.99 -0.07 -18.70
C ALA A 146 1.64 -0.65 -20.08
N ILE A 147 0.37 -0.63 -20.50
CA ILE A 147 -0.04 -1.00 -21.86
C ILE A 147 0.04 0.18 -22.81
N LEU A 148 -0.34 1.36 -22.34
CA LEU A 148 -0.38 2.57 -23.14
C LEU A 148 1.02 3.17 -23.40
N ILE A 149 2.09 2.39 -23.19
CA ILE A 149 3.51 2.74 -23.44
C ILE A 149 3.71 3.16 -24.89
#